data_AF-G2DVW9-F1
#
_entry.id   AF-G2DVW9-F1
#
_cell.length_a   1.000
_cell.length_b   1.000
_cell.length_c   1.000
_cell.angle_alpha   90.00
_cell.angle_beta   90.00
_cell.angle_gamma   90.00
#
_symmetry.space_group_name_H-M   'P 1'
#
loop_
_entity.id
_entity.type
_entity.pdbx_description
1 polymer ?
#
loop_
_entity_poly.entity_id
_entity_poly.type
_entity_poly.pdbx_seq_one_letter_code
_entity_poly.pdbx_strand_id
1 'polypeptide(L)'
;MNVTQLNPGDMVFAATDIFNDGGIPDLPEDALIAKAGTRGVIVNVGHLEETPGRELYLVRFEGEDLVLGPPTGCWEEELSSEELGAIRAEVHGA
;
A
#
# COMPACT_ATOMS: atom_id res chain seq x y z
N MET A 1 2.63 -13.45 5.00
CA MET A 1 1.88 -13.89 3.78
C MET A 1 2.51 -13.15 2.59
N ASN A 2 2.45 -13.60 1.33
CA ASN A 2 3.03 -12.82 0.22
C ASN A 2 1.98 -11.85 -0.36
N VAL A 3 2.40 -10.63 -0.69
CA VAL A 3 1.54 -9.59 -1.29
C VAL A 3 0.90 -10.08 -2.60
N THR A 4 1.64 -10.88 -3.38
CA THR A 4 1.22 -11.51 -4.64
C THR A 4 0.05 -12.49 -4.54
N GLN A 5 -0.44 -12.78 -3.34
CA GLN A 5 -1.58 -13.67 -3.10
C GLN A 5 -2.82 -12.92 -2.60
N LEU A 6 -2.73 -11.59 -2.48
CA LEU A 6 -3.78 -10.76 -1.93
C LEU A 6 -4.80 -10.35 -2.99
N ASN A 7 -6.04 -10.16 -2.54
CA ASN A 7 -7.21 -9.89 -3.35
C ASN A 7 -7.93 -8.63 -2.89
N PRO A 8 -8.83 -8.06 -3.71
CA PRO A 8 -9.72 -7.00 -3.26
C PRO A 8 -10.46 -7.38 -1.97
N GLY A 9 -10.40 -6.50 -0.98
CA GLY A 9 -10.92 -6.71 0.38
C GLY A 9 -9.87 -7.13 1.41
N ASP A 10 -8.70 -7.60 0.98
CA ASP A 10 -7.61 -7.96 1.90
C ASP A 10 -6.95 -6.71 2.49
N MET A 11 -6.53 -6.85 3.74
CA MET A 11 -5.79 -5.79 4.44
C MET A 11 -4.31 -5.83 4.12
N VAL A 12 -3.74 -4.65 3.98
CA VAL A 12 -2.32 -4.41 3.74
C VAL A 12 -1.82 -3.26 4.61
N PHE A 13 -0.50 -3.15 4.69
CA PHE A 13 0.19 -2.03 5.33
C PHE A 13 1.19 -1.45 4.35
N ALA A 14 1.39 -0.13 4.39
CA ALA A 14 2.48 0.50 3.65
C ALA A 14 3.83 0.02 4.22
N ALA A 15 4.69 -0.56 3.39
CA ALA A 15 6.02 -1.01 3.81
C ALA A 15 7.02 0.14 3.94
N THR A 16 6.77 1.23 3.21
CA THR A 16 7.53 2.48 3.21
C THR A 16 6.57 3.68 3.24
N ASP A 17 7.11 4.90 3.37
CA ASP A 17 6.32 6.10 3.10
C ASP A 17 5.96 6.14 1.60
N ILE A 18 4.68 6.28 1.30
CA ILE A 18 4.12 6.33 -0.06
C ILE A 18 3.75 7.78 -0.36
N PHE A 19 4.31 8.31 -1.43
CA PHE A 19 4.09 9.66 -1.91
C PHE A 19 3.38 9.64 -3.27
N ASN A 20 2.62 10.70 -3.56
CA ASN A 20 1.99 10.86 -4.86
C ASN A 20 3.05 11.12 -5.94
N ASP A 21 3.14 10.21 -6.90
CA ASP A 21 4.03 10.27 -8.07
C ASP A 21 3.43 11.07 -9.24
N GLY A 22 2.30 11.75 -9.00
CA GLY A 22 1.52 12.47 -10.01
C GLY A 22 0.34 11.67 -10.56
N GLY A 23 0.13 10.42 -10.12
CA GLY A 23 -1.00 9.58 -10.52
C GLY A 23 -2.36 10.02 -9.96
N ILE A 24 -2.38 10.84 -8.91
CA ILE A 24 -3.62 11.32 -8.27
C ILE A 24 -3.83 12.82 -8.58
N PRO A 25 -4.81 13.19 -9.43
CA PRO A 25 -4.99 14.57 -9.92
C PRO A 25 -5.26 15.62 -8.83
N ASP A 26 -5.92 15.22 -7.74
CA ASP A 26 -6.33 16.13 -6.66
C ASP A 26 -5.30 16.25 -5.53
N LEU A 27 -4.17 15.52 -5.63
CA LEU A 27 -3.07 15.59 -4.67
C LEU A 27 -1.85 16.26 -5.33
N PRO A 28 -1.11 17.11 -4.61
CA PRO A 28 0.19 17.58 -5.08
C PRO A 28 1.14 16.41 -5.37
N GLU A 29 2.04 16.61 -6.34
CA GLU A 29 3.22 15.74 -6.49
C GLU A 29 4.04 15.78 -5.18
N ASP A 30 4.59 14.64 -4.77
CA ASP A 30 5.27 14.42 -3.48
C ASP A 30 4.38 14.56 -2.23
N ALA A 31 3.05 14.66 -2.37
CA ALA A 31 2.16 14.62 -1.22
C ALA A 31 2.21 13.24 -0.55
N LEU A 32 2.40 13.21 0.77
CA LEU A 32 2.37 11.98 1.56
C LEU A 32 0.96 11.38 1.54
N ILE A 33 0.82 10.19 0.96
CA ILE A 33 -0.43 9.43 0.89
C ILE A 33 -0.57 8.54 2.12
N ALA A 34 0.50 7.82 2.46
CA ALA A 34 0.54 6.88 3.57
C ALA A 34 1.93 6.83 4.18
N LYS A 35 2.02 6.83 5.52
CA LYS A 35 3.29 6.57 6.20
C LYS A 35 3.55 5.08 6.23
N ALA A 36 4.81 4.70 6.36
CA ALA A 36 5.17 3.31 6.66
C ALA A 36 4.38 2.81 7.88
N GLY A 37 3.66 1.70 7.69
CA GLY A 37 2.82 1.05 8.68
C GLY A 37 1.36 1.47 8.65
N THR A 38 0.98 2.46 7.82
CA THR A 38 -0.42 2.84 7.64
C THR A 38 -1.19 1.67 7.04
N ARG A 39 -2.32 1.33 7.69
CA ARG A 39 -3.24 0.30 7.23
C ARG A 39 -3.97 0.75 5.96
N GLY A 40 -4.17 -0.17 5.03
CA GLY A 40 -4.97 0.02 3.85
C GLY A 40 -5.75 -1.24 3.47
N VAL A 41 -6.64 -1.07 2.50
CA VAL A 41 -7.42 -2.16 1.90
C VAL A 41 -7.21 -2.18 0.40
N ILE A 42 -6.96 -3.36 -0.15
CA ILE A 42 -6.89 -3.53 -1.60
C ILE A 42 -8.30 -3.38 -2.16
N VAL A 43 -8.48 -2.49 -3.13
CA VAL A 43 -9.75 -2.31 -3.83
C VAL A 43 -9.73 -2.89 -5.24
N ASN A 44 -8.54 -3.04 -5.84
CA ASN A 44 -8.36 -3.70 -7.13
C ASN A 44 -6.93 -4.23 -7.28
N VAL A 45 -6.75 -5.27 -8.11
CA VAL A 45 -5.44 -5.75 -8.55
C VAL A 45 -5.44 -5.78 -10.07
N GLY A 46 -4.48 -5.10 -10.67
CA GLY A 46 -4.35 -4.97 -12.12
C GLY A 46 -2.91 -5.10 -12.56
N HIS A 47 -2.63 -4.65 -13.77
CA HIS A 47 -1.30 -4.54 -14.35
C HIS A 47 -1.26 -3.32 -15.25
N LEU A 48 -0.07 -2.79 -15.51
CA LEU A 48 0.08 -1.77 -16.55
C LEU A 48 -0.05 -2.41 -17.93
N GLU A 49 -0.76 -1.76 -18.85
CA GLU A 49 -0.90 -2.25 -20.23
C GLU A 49 0.46 -2.43 -20.92
N GLU A 50 1.41 -1.54 -20.62
CA GLU A 50 2.77 -1.59 -21.15
C GLU A 50 3.65 -2.66 -20.49
N THR A 51 3.27 -3.17 -19.32
CA THR A 51 4.05 -4.19 -18.57
C THR A 51 3.10 -5.14 -17.82
N PRO A 52 2.46 -6.08 -18.54
CA PRO A 52 1.47 -7.00 -17.95
C PRO A 52 2.08 -8.00 -16.95
N GLY A 53 3.40 -8.15 -16.94
CA GLY A 53 4.10 -9.04 -16.01
C GLY A 53 4.29 -8.47 -14.61
N ARG A 54 3.91 -7.21 -14.37
CA ARG A 54 4.03 -6.56 -13.06
C ARG A 54 2.64 -6.18 -12.55
N GLU A 55 2.29 -6.73 -11.39
CA GLU A 55 1.02 -6.43 -10.74
C GLU A 55 1.05 -5.01 -10.14
N LEU A 56 -0.08 -4.34 -10.25
CA LEU A 56 -0.35 -3.04 -9.65
C LEU A 56 -1.52 -3.20 -8.69
N TYR A 57 -1.30 -2.88 -7.42
CA TYR A 57 -2.31 -2.96 -6.39
C TYR A 57 -2.93 -1.59 -6.21
N LEU A 58 -4.25 -1.49 -6.36
CA LEU A 58 -4.96 -0.28 -6.04
C LEU A 58 -5.41 -0.38 -4.58
N VAL A 59 -4.85 0.47 -3.72
CA VAL A 59 -5.05 0.45 -2.26
C VAL A 59 -5.69 1.75 -1.81
N ARG A 60 -6.58 1.68 -0.83
CA ARG A 60 -7.04 2.87 -0.09
C ARG A 60 -6.52 2.80 1.33
N PHE A 61 -5.70 3.76 1.71
CA PHE A 61 -5.09 3.87 3.03
C PHE A 61 -6.00 4.63 4.00
N GLU A 62 -5.87 4.34 5.29
CA GLU A 62 -6.58 5.06 6.34
C GLU A 62 -5.99 6.44 6.56
N GLY A 63 -6.84 7.47 6.47
CA GLY A 63 -6.52 8.83 6.89
C GLY A 63 -6.66 9.04 8.40
N GLU A 64 -6.23 10.22 8.86
CA GLU A 64 -6.28 10.61 10.28
C GLU A 64 -7.72 10.65 10.84
N ASP A 65 -8.72 10.84 9.98
CA ASP A 65 -10.14 10.91 10.29
C ASP A 65 -10.86 9.55 10.20
N LEU A 66 -10.11 8.44 10.05
CA LEU A 66 -10.63 7.10 9.77
C LEU A 66 -11.40 7.00 8.43
N VAL A 67 -11.25 8.00 7.56
CA VAL A 67 -11.77 7.95 6.20
C VAL A 67 -10.68 7.38 5.29
N LEU A 68 -11.09 6.47 4.42
CA LEU A 68 -10.20 5.93 3.41
C LEU A 68 -9.81 7.02 2.40
N GLY A 69 -8.51 7.21 2.20
CA GLY A 69 -7.94 8.11 1.21
C GLY A 69 -8.28 7.74 -0.24
N PRO A 70 -7.75 8.50 -1.21
CA PRO A 70 -7.93 8.18 -2.63
C PRO A 70 -7.34 6.81 -2.98
N PRO A 71 -7.88 6.13 -4.01
CA PRO A 71 -7.26 4.92 -4.56
C PRO A 71 -5.84 5.24 -5.03
N THR A 72 -4.86 4.49 -4.52
CA THR A 72 -3.43 4.70 -4.75
C THR A 72 -2.85 3.44 -5.38
N GLY A 73 -2.22 3.58 -6.55
CA GLY A 73 -1.50 2.48 -7.19
C GLY A 73 -0.19 2.23 -6.45
N CYS A 74 0.02 1.00 -5.99
CA CYS A 74 1.19 0.59 -5.24
C CYS A 74 1.82 -0.63 -5.92
N TRP A 75 3.15 -0.69 -5.91
CA TRP A 75 3.90 -1.88 -6.29
C TRP A 75 3.92 -2.92 -5.16
N GLU A 76 4.28 -4.15 -5.48
CA GLU A 76 4.36 -5.25 -4.50
C GLU A 76 5.33 -4.92 -3.36
N GLU A 77 6.45 -4.26 -3.66
CA GLU A 77 7.51 -3.92 -2.70
C GLU A 77 7.15 -2.75 -1.78
N GLU A 78 6.10 -1.99 -2.10
CA GLU A 78 5.61 -0.87 -1.30
C GLU A 78 4.57 -1.33 -0.26
N LEU A 79 4.11 -2.58 -0.36
CA LEU A 79 3.09 -3.17 0.49
C LEU A 79 3.64 -4.29 1.36
N SER A 80 2.99 -4.48 2.50
CA SER A 80 3.23 -5.59 3.42
C SER A 80 1.90 -6.23 3.81
N SER A 81 1.86 -7.56 3.87
CA SER A 81 0.70 -8.27 4.44
C SER A 81 0.67 -8.23 5.98
N GLU A 82 1.74 -7.75 6.59
CA GLU A 82 1.96 -7.77 8.03
C GLU A 82 2.27 -6.36 8.54
N GLU A 83 1.82 -6.06 9.76
CA GLU A 83 2.07 -4.76 10.38
C GLU A 83 3.57 -4.61 10.69
N LEU A 84 4.18 -3.50 10.27
CA LEU A 84 5.62 -3.23 10.48
C LEU A 84 6.04 -3.28 11.96
N GLY A 85 5.11 -3.01 12.89
CA GLY A 85 5.33 -3.15 14.33
C GLY A 85 5.55 -4.60 14.78
N ALA A 86 4.90 -5.57 14.13
CA ALA A 86 5.05 -6.99 14.42
C ALA A 86 6.42 -7.53 13.98
N ILE A 87 6.94 -7.05 12.84
CA ILE A 87 8.22 -7.51 12.27
C ILE A 87 9.41 -7.16 13.19
N ARG A 88 9.35 -6.05 13.93
CA ARG A 88 10.43 -5.65 14.87
C ARG A 88 10.41 -6.44 16.18
N ALA A 89 9.28 -7.04 16.55
CA ALA A 89 9.15 -7.79 17.80
C ALA A 89 9.83 -9.18 17.73
N GLU A 90 9.96 -9.78 16.55
CA GLU A 90 10.57 -11.12 16.39
C GLU A 90 12.11 -11.10 16.41
N VAL A 91 12.76 -9.96 16.14
CA VAL A 91 14.23 -9.89 16.03
C VAL A 91 14.92 -9.74 17.40
N HIS A 92 14.18 -9.51 18.50
CA HIS A 92 14.75 -9.36 19.85
C HIS A 92 14.48 -10.55 20.80
N GLY A 93 14.17 -11.73 20.25
CA GLY A 93 13.80 -12.93 21.00
C GLY A 93 14.77 -14.11 20.87
N ALA A 94 16.09 -13.88 20.87
CA ALA A 94 17.12 -14.94 20.88
C ALA A 94 18.13 -14.75 22.02
#